data_AF-A0A8F2F0F7-F1
#
_entry.id   AF-A0A8F2F0F7-F1
#
_cell.length_a   1.000
_cell.length_b   1.000
_cell.length_c   1.000
_cell.angle_alpha   90.00
_cell.angle_beta   90.00
_cell.angle_gamma   90.00
#
_symmetry.space_group_name_H-M   'P 1'
#
loop_
_entity.id
_entity.type
_entity.pdbx_description
1 polymer ?
#
loop_
_entity_poly.entity_id
_entity_poly.type
_entity_poly.pdbx_seq_one_letter_code
_entity_poly.pdbx_strand_id
1 'polypeptide(L)' 'MTLAGRLNQIIEEQHISKTEFAHRVGITKNYLYILTGKSRANTNKNKTISPILAKLIALEFGYNANWILNGKEES' A
#
# COMPACT_ATOMS: atom_id res chain seq x y z
N MET A 1 2.92 9.90 -7.09
CA MET A 1 2.02 8.72 -7.04
C MET A 1 1.20 8.70 -5.75
N THR A 2 -0.02 8.14 -5.74
CA THR A 2 -0.85 7.99 -4.52
C THR A 2 -0.48 6.72 -3.74
N LEU A 3 -0.85 6.62 -2.46
CA LEU A 3 -0.70 5.37 -1.69
C LEU A 3 -1.44 4.22 -2.36
N ALA A 4 -2.67 4.46 -2.82
CA ALA A 4 -3.46 3.46 -3.52
C ALA A 4 -2.73 2.94 -4.77
N GLY A 5 -2.09 3.84 -5.54
CA GLY A 5 -1.27 3.48 -6.69
C GLY A 5 -0.10 2.59 -6.30
N ARG A 6 0.67 2.99 -5.28
CA ARG A 6 1.79 2.19 -4.74
C ARG A 6 1.38 0.79 -4.33
N LEU A 7 0.31 0.67 -3.54
CA LEU A 7 -0.14 -0.64 -3.07
C LEU A 7 -0.67 -1.52 -4.21
N ASN A 8 -1.41 -0.96 -5.18
CA ASN A 8 -1.86 -1.74 -6.33
C ASN A 8 -0.67 -2.18 -7.22
N GLN A 9 0.33 -1.32 -7.41
CA GLN A 9 1.55 -1.68 -8.15
C GLN A 9 2.27 -2.88 -7.52
N ILE A 10 2.48 -2.86 -6.20
CA ILE A 10 3.11 -3.99 -5.49
C ILE A 10 2.31 -5.28 -5.70
N ILE A 11 0.98 -5.22 -5.58
CA ILE A 11 0.11 -6.39 -5.74
C ILE A 11 0.21 -6.96 -7.16
N GLU A 12 0.24 -6.10 -8.18
CA GLU A 12 0.35 -6.48 -9.58
C GLU A 12 1.71 -7.11 -9.90
N GLU A 13 2.81 -6.49 -9.45
CA GLU A 13 4.18 -6.99 -9.67
C GLU A 13 4.44 -8.33 -8.95
N GLN A 14 3.80 -8.56 -7.81
CA GLN A 14 3.92 -9.82 -7.05
C GLN A 14 2.99 -10.93 -7.58
N HIS A 15 2.09 -10.62 -8.52
CA HIS A 15 1.08 -11.54 -9.05
C HIS A 15 0.20 -12.20 -7.96
N ILE A 16 -0.10 -11.47 -6.89
CA ILE A 16 -0.92 -11.96 -5.77
C ILE A 16 -2.28 -11.27 -5.72
N SER A 17 -3.23 -11.89 -5.02
CA SER A 17 -4.52 -11.26 -4.75
C SER A 17 -4.42 -10.22 -3.62
N LYS A 18 -5.37 -9.28 -3.56
CA LYS A 18 -5.57 -8.39 -2.40
C LYS A 18 -5.79 -9.14 -1.09
N THR A 19 -6.41 -10.33 -1.14
CA THR A 19 -6.58 -11.17 0.04
C THR A 19 -5.24 -11.65 0.57
N GLU A 20 -4.40 -12.17 -0.35
CA GLU A 20 -3.09 -12.70 -0.03
C GLU A 20 -2.14 -11.61 0.49
N PHE A 21 -2.12 -10.45 -0.18
CA PHE A 21 -1.37 -9.29 0.29
C PHE A 21 -1.74 -8.92 1.73
N ALA A 22 -3.04 -8.82 2.01
CA ALA A 22 -3.53 -8.44 3.33
C ALA A 22 -3.12 -9.47 4.40
N HIS A 23 -3.18 -10.76 4.06
CA HIS A 23 -2.77 -11.85 4.93
C HIS A 23 -1.27 -11.78 5.28
N ARG A 24 -0.39 -11.60 4.28
CA ARG A 24 1.07 -11.55 4.49
C ARG A 24 1.53 -10.40 5.39
N VAL A 25 0.89 -9.24 5.28
CA VAL A 25 1.23 -8.06 6.10
C VAL A 25 0.32 -7.88 7.33
N GLY A 26 -0.47 -8.90 7.68
CA GLY A 26 -1.24 -8.92 8.92
C GLY A 26 -2.33 -7.86 9.02
N ILE A 27 -2.94 -7.47 7.90
CA ILE A 27 -4.06 -6.51 7.87
C ILE A 27 -5.34 -7.16 7.35
N THR A 28 -6.48 -6.53 7.61
CA THR A 28 -7.75 -7.02 7.07
C THR A 28 -7.88 -6.66 5.58
N LYS A 29 -8.49 -7.55 4.80
CA LYS A 29 -8.82 -7.29 3.38
C LYS A 29 -9.65 -6.01 3.21
N ASN A 30 -10.56 -5.74 4.15
CA ASN A 30 -11.39 -4.53 4.13
C ASN A 30 -10.55 -3.25 4.27
N TYR A 31 -9.58 -3.26 5.18
CA TYR A 31 -8.64 -2.14 5.33
C TYR A 31 -7.85 -1.91 4.03
N LEU A 32 -7.35 -2.98 3.39
CA LEU A 32 -6.67 -2.87 2.10
C LEU A 32 -7.58 -2.32 0.99
N TYR A 33 -8.86 -2.69 0.93
CA TYR A 33 -9.80 -2.10 -0.03
C TYR A 33 -10.04 -0.62 0.21
N ILE A 34 -10.08 -0.18 1.47
CA ILE A 34 -10.16 1.25 1.79
C ILE A 34 -8.91 1.96 1.27
N LEU A 35 -7.71 1.40 1.46
CA LEU A 35 -6.46 2.00 1.01
C LEU A 35 -6.28 1.99 -0.52
N THR A 36 -6.70 0.92 -1.19
CA THR A 36 -6.48 0.71 -2.64
C THR A 36 -7.68 1.10 -3.51
N GLY A 37 -8.83 1.38 -2.90
CA GLY A 37 -10.06 1.72 -3.60
C GLY A 37 -9.99 3.10 -4.25
N LYS A 38 -10.69 3.25 -5.38
CA LYS A 38 -10.95 4.54 -6.02
C LYS A 38 -11.87 5.35 -5.11
N SER A 39 -11.32 6.05 -4.13
CA SER A 39 -12.07 7.07 -3.39
C SER A 39 -12.64 8.03 -4.43
N ARG A 40 -13.97 8.26 -4.42
CA ARG A 40 -14.59 9.27 -5.28
C ARG A 40 -13.73 10.53 -5.23
N ALA A 41 -13.39 11.09 -6.40
CA ALA A 41 -12.40 12.15 -6.60
C ALA A 41 -12.54 13.38 -5.68
N ASN A 42 -13.66 13.50 -4.97
CA ASN A 42 -13.97 14.57 -4.03
C ASN A 42 -13.65 14.25 -2.55
N THR A 43 -13.01 13.10 -2.26
CA THR A 43 -12.55 12.74 -0.91
C THR A 43 -11.09 12.30 -0.95
N ASN A 44 -10.21 13.23 -1.33
CA ASN A 44 -8.77 13.15 -1.08
C ASN A 44 -8.47 13.23 0.43
N LYS A 45 -9.12 12.39 1.24
CA LYS A 45 -8.59 12.08 2.55
C LYS A 45 -7.28 11.37 2.26
N ASN A 46 -6.16 12.03 2.56
CA ASN A 46 -4.82 11.46 2.52
C ASN A 46 -4.82 10.19 3.38
N LYS A 47 -5.16 9.06 2.77
CA LYS A 47 -5.08 7.75 3.41
C LYS A 47 -3.59 7.49 3.56
N THR A 48 -3.11 7.66 4.78
CA THR A 48 -1.76 7.32 5.18
C THR A 48 -1.79 5.96 5.85
N ILE A 49 -0.65 5.28 5.82
CA ILE A 49 -0.40 4.09 6.64
C ILE A 49 0.62 4.44 7.70
N SER A 50 0.67 3.66 8.78
CA SER A 50 1.71 3.84 9.78
C SER A 50 3.09 3.51 9.19
N PRO A 51 4.16 4.15 9.68
CA PRO A 51 5.53 3.80 9.28
C PRO A 51 5.87 2.33 9.53
N ILE A 52 5.29 1.72 10.58
CA ILE A 52 5.48 0.30 10.90
C ILE A 52 4.89 -0.58 9.80
N LEU A 53 3.68 -0.28 9.32
CA LEU A 53 3.07 -1.04 8.23
C LEU A 53 3.85 -0.84 6.92
N ALA A 54 4.36 0.36 6.66
CA ALA A 54 5.23 0.60 5.50
C ALA A 54 6.52 -0.24 5.54
N LYS A 55 7.15 -0.37 6.73
CA LYS A 55 8.32 -1.24 6.92
C LYS A 55 7.98 -2.72 6.75
N LEU A 56 6.82 -3.16 7.22
CA LEU A 56 6.39 -4.55 7.05
C LEU A 56 6.16 -4.89 5.57
N ILE A 57 5.47 -4.03 4.84
CA ILE A 57 5.28 -4.18 3.38
C ILE A 57 6.63 -4.17 2.65
N ALA A 58 7.55 -3.28 3.05
CA ALA A 58 8.90 -3.23 2.50
C ALA A 58 9.66 -4.55 2.69
N LEU A 59 9.63 -5.10 3.90
CA LEU A 59 10.28 -6.37 4.24
C LEU A 59 9.68 -7.55 3.47
N GLU A 60 8.35 -7.59 3.35
CA GLU A 60 7.65 -8.72 2.73
C GLU A 60 7.80 -8.76 1.20
N PHE A 61 7.86 -7.58 0.55
CA PHE A 61 7.80 -7.49 -0.92
C PHE A 61 9.05 -6.87 -1.55
N GLY A 62 10.07 -6.52 -0.77
CA GLY A 62 11.36 -6.01 -1.28
C GLY A 62 11.34 -4.56 -1.76
N TYR A 63 10.49 -3.71 -1.19
CA TYR A 63 10.40 -2.28 -1.54
C TYR A 63 11.06 -1.38 -0.52
N ASN A 64 11.34 -0.13 -0.89
CA ASN A 64 11.76 0.91 0.04
C ASN A 64 10.57 1.41 0.88
N ALA A 65 10.68 1.36 2.21
CA ALA A 65 9.62 1.78 3.13
C ALA A 65 9.26 3.27 3.01
N ASN A 66 10.24 4.14 2.76
CA ASN A 66 10.03 5.58 2.55
C ASN A 66 9.25 5.83 1.24
N TRP A 67 9.57 5.07 0.18
CA TRP A 67 8.80 5.11 -1.05
C TRP A 67 7.35 4.67 -0.84
N ILE A 68 7.12 3.57 -0.12
CA ILE A 68 5.76 3.10 0.22
C ILE A 68 4.98 4.19 0.98
N LEU A 69 5.62 4.83 1.96
CA LEU A 69 4.98 5.83 2.82
C LEU A 69 4.69 7.13 2.04
N ASN A 70 5.72 7.68 1.39
CA ASN A 70 5.72 9.06 0.90
C ASN A 70 5.62 9.16 -0.63
N GLY A 71 5.93 8.10 -1.37
CA GLY A 71 5.93 8.09 -2.83
C GLY A 71 6.99 8.98 -3.46
N LYS A 72 8.03 9.31 -2.69
CA LYS A 72 9.23 9.99 -3.17
C LYS A 72 10.33 8.94 -3.15
N GLU A 73 10.95 8.70 -4.30
CA GLU A 73 12.27 8.08 -4.33
C GLU A 73 13.24 9.12 -3.75
N GLU A 74 14.10 8.71 -2.82
CA GLU A 74 15.14 9.60 -2.33
C GLU A 74 16.07 9.90 -3.50
N SER A 75 16.16 11.18 -3.86
CA SER A 75 17.03 11.69 -4.93
C SER A 75 18.47 11.78 -4.46
#